data_AF-A0A1J3JQX6-F1
#
_entry.id   AF-A0A1J3JQX6-F1
#
_cell.length_a   1.000
_cell.length_b   1.000
_cell.length_c   1.000
_cell.angle_alpha   90.00
_cell.angle_beta   90.00
_cell.angle_gamma   90.00
#
_symmetry.space_group_name_H-M   'P 1'
#
loop_
_entity.id
_entity.type
_entity.pdbx_description
1 polymer ?
#
loop_
_entity_poly.entity_id
_entity_poly.type
_entity_poly.pdbx_seq_one_letter_code
_entity_poly.pdbx_strand_id
1 'polypeptide(L)'
;EKVSAKDIQLNHTTEFQPPLAKSEKNTRVQLERATDERIKEIRDKIIQAKAYLNLALPGNNSQIVKELRVRTKELERAVGDATKDKHLSKSSPQRLKAMELALYKVSRVFHNCPAMATKLHAMTYKTEEQARAQKKQAA
;
A
#
# COMPACT_ATOMS: atom_id res chain seq x y z
N GLU A 1 -24.92 -37.97 -54.77
CA GLU A 1 -25.90 -37.02 -55.35
C GLU A 1 -26.86 -36.64 -54.23
N LYS A 2 -26.86 -35.39 -53.71
CA LYS A 2 -27.72 -34.26 -54.15
C LYS A 2 -29.21 -34.68 -54.01
N VAL A 3 -30.11 -34.04 -53.26
CA VAL A 3 -30.53 -32.62 -53.12
C VAL A 3 -31.57 -32.64 -51.97
N SER A 4 -31.45 -31.85 -50.89
CA SER A 4 -32.02 -30.51 -50.66
C SER A 4 -33.55 -30.34 -50.83
N ALA A 5 -34.09 -29.50 -49.94
CA ALA A 5 -35.35 -28.73 -50.01
C ALA A 5 -36.65 -29.52 -49.69
N LYS A 6 -37.58 -29.05 -48.86
CA LYS A 6 -37.79 -27.72 -48.25
C LYS A 6 -39.05 -27.77 -47.34
N ASP A 7 -39.08 -26.86 -46.38
CA ASP A 7 -40.25 -26.18 -45.79
C ASP A 7 -41.28 -26.98 -44.95
N ILE A 8 -41.34 -26.64 -43.65
CA ILE A 8 -42.56 -26.18 -42.94
C ILE A 8 -42.06 -25.40 -41.70
N GLN A 9 -42.38 -24.10 -41.67
CA GLN A 9 -42.26 -23.25 -40.49
C GLN A 9 -43.33 -23.67 -39.46
N LEU A 10 -42.95 -23.78 -38.18
CA LEU A 10 -43.85 -23.49 -37.06
C LEU A 10 -43.05 -23.07 -35.81
N ASN A 11 -42.77 -21.76 -35.75
CA ASN A 11 -42.76 -20.90 -34.56
C ASN A 11 -42.95 -21.56 -33.17
N HIS A 12 -41.92 -21.48 -32.34
CA HIS A 12 -42.07 -20.93 -30.99
C HIS A 12 -40.76 -20.30 -30.54
N THR A 13 -40.77 -18.97 -30.57
CA THR A 13 -39.77 -18.13 -29.91
C THR A 13 -39.89 -18.35 -28.40
N THR A 14 -38.84 -18.86 -27.77
CA THR A 14 -38.58 -18.58 -26.36
C THR A 14 -37.16 -18.06 -26.29
N GLU A 15 -37.04 -16.74 -26.45
CA GLU A 15 -35.79 -16.05 -26.18
C GLU A 15 -35.49 -16.15 -24.69
N PHE A 16 -34.47 -16.92 -24.33
CA PHE A 16 -33.74 -16.66 -23.10
C PHE A 16 -32.89 -15.42 -23.32
N GLN A 17 -33.48 -14.27 -23.05
CA GLN A 17 -32.73 -13.02 -22.91
C GLN A 17 -31.93 -13.08 -21.60
N PRO A 18 -30.59 -13.06 -21.63
CA PRO A 18 -29.81 -12.89 -20.42
C PRO A 18 -30.14 -11.52 -19.81
N PRO A 19 -30.31 -11.38 -18.48
CA PRO A 19 -30.51 -10.08 -17.86
C PRO A 19 -29.28 -9.19 -18.05
N LEU A 20 -29.28 -8.39 -19.11
CA LEU A 20 -28.35 -7.30 -19.33
C LEU A 20 -28.76 -6.11 -18.44
N ALA A 21 -28.40 -6.16 -17.16
CA ALA A 21 -28.27 -4.96 -16.32
C ALA A 21 -27.89 -5.39 -14.90
N LYS A 22 -26.60 -5.28 -14.55
CA LYS A 22 -26.09 -4.97 -13.18
C LYS A 22 -24.56 -4.96 -13.02
N SER A 23 -23.74 -5.01 -14.08
CA SER A 23 -22.27 -5.04 -13.89
C SER A 23 -21.57 -3.68 -13.97
N GLU A 24 -22.15 -2.62 -14.53
CA GLU A 24 -21.41 -1.36 -14.71
C GLU A 24 -20.95 -0.72 -13.39
N LYS A 25 -21.78 -0.81 -12.33
CA LYS A 25 -21.42 -0.27 -11.01
C LYS A 25 -20.31 -1.06 -10.33
N ASN A 26 -20.28 -2.39 -10.50
CA ASN A 26 -19.24 -3.24 -9.92
C ASN A 26 -17.91 -3.07 -10.67
N THR A 27 -17.96 -3.02 -12.01
CA THR A 27 -16.77 -2.83 -12.86
C THR A 27 -16.15 -1.46 -12.64
N ARG A 28 -16.97 -0.40 -12.47
CA ARG A 28 -16.49 0.96 -12.15
C ARG A 28 -15.84 1.04 -10.78
N VAL A 29 -16.42 0.41 -9.75
CA VAL A 29 -15.84 0.39 -8.39
C VAL A 29 -14.53 -0.41 -8.35
N GLN A 30 -14.43 -1.50 -9.12
CA GLN A 30 -13.19 -2.27 -9.24
C GLN A 30 -12.11 -1.54 -10.05
N LEU A 31 -12.48 -0.87 -11.15
CA LEU A 31 -11.57 -0.04 -11.94
C LEU A 31 -11.09 1.20 -11.15
N GLU A 32 -11.99 1.84 -10.38
CA GLU A 32 -11.65 2.95 -9.48
C GLU A 32 -10.67 2.51 -8.36
N ARG A 33 -10.80 1.28 -7.83
CA ARG A 33 -9.83 0.74 -6.86
C ARG A 33 -8.44 0.48 -7.44
N ALA A 34 -8.35 0.15 -8.72
CA ALA A 34 -7.11 -0.02 -9.47
C ALA A 34 -6.50 1.33 -9.91
N THR A 35 -7.28 2.42 -9.91
CA THR A 35 -6.77 3.75 -10.28
C THR A 35 -6.22 4.55 -9.12
N ASP A 36 -6.36 4.07 -7.88
CA ASP A 36 -5.82 4.72 -6.67
C ASP A 36 -4.64 3.93 -6.09
N GLU A 37 -3.85 3.27 -6.96
CA GLU A 37 -2.68 2.49 -6.56
C GLU A 37 -1.51 3.38 -6.16
N ARG A 38 -1.32 4.51 -6.85
CA ARG A 38 -0.19 5.40 -6.59
C ARG A 38 -0.29 6.01 -5.19
N ILE A 39 -1.49 6.43 -4.79
CA ILE A 39 -1.69 7.01 -3.47
C ILE A 39 -1.48 5.99 -2.36
N LYS A 40 -1.89 4.73 -2.58
CA LYS A 40 -1.63 3.61 -1.65
C LYS A 40 -0.12 3.37 -1.53
N GLU A 41 0.58 3.28 -2.65
CA GLU A 41 2.03 3.08 -2.66
C GLU A 41 2.77 4.19 -1.91
N ILE A 42 2.40 5.46 -2.11
CA ILE A 42 3.00 6.58 -1.37
C ILE A 42 2.73 6.44 0.13
N ARG A 43 1.50 6.10 0.54
CA ARG A 43 1.15 5.89 1.95
C ARG A 43 1.93 4.73 2.56
N ASP A 44 2.10 3.63 1.83
CA ASP A 44 2.88 2.48 2.26
C ASP A 44 4.36 2.86 2.47
N LYS A 45 4.94 3.63 1.54
CA LYS A 45 6.31 4.14 1.72
C LYS A 45 6.43 5.08 2.93
N ILE A 46 5.43 5.91 3.22
CA ILE A 46 5.39 6.76 4.44
C ILE A 46 5.37 5.89 5.69
N ILE A 47 4.54 4.84 5.74
CA ILE A 47 4.46 3.90 6.86
C ILE A 47 5.82 3.21 7.06
N GLN A 48 6.41 2.73 5.98
CA GLN A 48 7.73 2.10 6.00
C GLN A 48 8.81 3.06 6.53
N ALA A 49 8.82 4.31 6.07
CA ALA A 49 9.77 5.33 6.52
C ALA A 49 9.60 5.61 8.03
N LYS A 50 8.36 5.75 8.51
CA LYS A 50 8.08 5.94 9.95
C LYS A 50 8.57 4.78 10.80
N ALA A 51 8.41 3.54 10.32
CA ALA A 51 8.94 2.37 11.01
C ALA A 51 10.47 2.45 11.15
N TYR A 52 11.20 2.77 10.09
CA TYR A 52 12.65 2.99 10.15
C TYR A 52 13.04 4.14 11.09
N LEU A 53 12.29 5.24 11.10
CA LEU A 53 12.56 6.37 11.99
C LEU A 53 12.36 6.04 13.46
N ASN A 54 11.37 5.21 13.80
CA ASN A 54 11.16 4.71 15.18
C ASN A 54 12.28 3.78 15.62
N LEU A 55 12.83 3.02 14.68
CA LEU A 55 13.93 2.10 14.92
C LEU A 55 15.30 2.79 14.98
N ALA A 56 15.47 3.95 14.36
CA ALA A 56 16.72 4.72 14.39
C ALA A 56 17.22 4.96 15.84
N LEU A 57 18.52 4.77 16.05
CA LEU A 57 19.22 5.03 17.32
C LEU A 57 19.80 6.45 17.35
N PRO A 58 19.81 7.13 18.51
CA PRO A 58 20.57 8.37 18.67
C PRO A 58 22.06 8.08 18.41
N GLY A 59 22.63 8.66 17.35
CA GLY A 59 24.06 8.49 16.99
C GLY A 59 24.32 7.75 15.68
N ASN A 60 23.39 6.95 15.16
CA ASN A 60 23.56 6.28 13.88
C ASN A 60 23.20 7.21 12.71
N ASN A 61 24.14 7.40 11.78
CA ASN A 61 23.95 8.00 10.44
C ASN A 61 22.91 9.13 10.40
N SER A 62 23.18 10.16 11.22
CA SER A 62 22.33 11.35 11.37
C SER A 62 21.88 11.91 10.03
N GLN A 63 22.74 11.89 9.01
CA GLN A 63 22.41 12.41 7.69
C GLN A 63 21.37 11.58 6.93
N ILE A 64 21.46 10.24 6.92
CA ILE A 64 20.49 9.38 6.24
C ILE A 64 19.15 9.44 6.97
N VAL A 65 19.17 9.45 8.29
CA VAL A 65 17.94 9.59 9.11
C VAL A 65 17.30 10.97 8.89
N LYS A 66 18.09 12.04 8.79
CA LYS A 66 17.62 13.39 8.44
C LYS A 66 17.01 13.41 7.03
N GLU A 67 17.69 12.83 6.05
CA GLU A 67 17.18 12.68 4.67
C GLU A 67 15.82 11.97 4.68
N LEU A 68 15.71 10.83 5.37
CA LEU A 68 14.46 10.07 5.48
C LEU A 68 13.34 10.87 6.15
N ARG A 69 13.63 11.65 7.20
CA ARG A 69 12.66 12.57 7.84
C ARG A 69 12.16 13.63 6.87
N VAL A 70 13.06 14.24 6.09
CA VAL A 70 12.69 15.25 5.10
C VAL A 70 11.80 14.63 4.02
N ARG A 71 12.19 13.49 3.44
CA ARG A 71 11.38 12.79 2.43
C ARG A 71 10.00 12.38 2.94
N THR A 72 9.92 11.96 4.20
CA THR A 72 8.63 11.61 4.84
C THR A 72 7.69 12.81 4.83
N LYS A 73 8.15 13.97 5.30
CA LYS A 73 7.35 15.21 5.33
C LYS A 73 6.97 15.69 3.93
N GLU A 74 7.86 15.55 2.95
CA GLU A 74 7.58 15.93 1.56
C GLU A 74 6.48 15.09 0.92
N LEU A 75 6.47 13.78 1.21
CA LEU A 75 5.43 12.86 0.73
C LEU A 75 4.11 13.03 1.48
N GLU A 76 4.13 13.21 2.81
CA GLU A 76 2.94 13.54 3.59
C GLU A 76 2.25 14.80 3.04
N ARG A 77 3.02 15.85 2.72
CA ARG A 77 2.49 17.06 2.08
C ARG A 77 2.02 16.84 0.65
N ALA A 78 2.66 15.93 -0.09
CA ALA A 78 2.29 15.64 -1.48
C ALA A 78 0.99 14.85 -1.60
N VAL A 79 0.70 13.99 -0.62
CA VAL A 79 -0.55 13.23 -0.53
C VAL A 79 -1.64 14.05 0.12
N GLY A 80 -1.36 14.73 1.24
CA GLY A 80 -2.38 15.44 2.02
C GLY A 80 -3.62 14.57 2.25
N ASP A 81 -4.80 15.14 2.02
CA ASP A 81 -6.08 14.45 2.10
C ASP A 81 -6.56 13.89 0.75
N ALA A 82 -5.67 13.77 -0.24
CA ALA A 82 -6.02 13.18 -1.52
C ALA A 82 -6.58 11.77 -1.30
N THR A 83 -7.64 11.45 -2.03
CA THR A 83 -8.27 10.11 -2.03
C THR A 83 -8.12 9.40 -3.36
N LYS A 84 -7.77 10.14 -4.43
CA LYS A 84 -7.59 9.58 -5.78
C LYS A 84 -6.28 10.02 -6.40
N ASP A 85 -5.71 9.19 -7.28
CA ASP A 85 -4.40 9.44 -7.88
C ASP A 85 -4.36 10.73 -8.72
N LYS A 86 -5.47 11.08 -9.37
CA LYS A 86 -5.59 12.35 -10.13
C LYS A 86 -5.49 13.61 -9.27
N HIS A 87 -5.64 13.50 -7.95
CA HIS A 87 -5.51 14.62 -7.01
C HIS A 87 -4.08 14.78 -6.48
N LEU A 88 -3.16 13.88 -6.86
CA LEU A 88 -1.76 13.99 -6.47
C LEU A 88 -1.07 15.16 -7.19
N SER A 89 -0.13 15.80 -6.50
CA SER A 89 0.75 16.79 -7.11
C SER A 89 1.49 16.21 -8.32
N LYS A 90 1.72 17.04 -9.36
CA LYS A 90 2.59 16.68 -10.49
C LYS A 90 4.01 16.27 -10.06
N SER A 91 4.46 16.74 -8.89
CA SER A 91 5.77 16.38 -8.31
C SER A 91 5.77 15.07 -7.52
N SER A 92 4.60 14.45 -7.25
CA SER A 92 4.48 13.23 -6.44
C SER A 92 5.30 12.05 -6.97
N PRO A 93 5.36 11.77 -8.30
CA PRO A 93 6.20 10.69 -8.80
C PRO A 93 7.69 10.88 -8.50
N GLN A 94 8.20 12.11 -8.62
CA GLN A 94 9.59 12.44 -8.33
C GLN A 94 9.90 12.34 -6.83
N ARG A 95 8.98 12.83 -5.98
CA ARG A 95 9.12 12.72 -4.52
C ARG A 95 9.10 11.27 -4.05
N LEU A 96 8.29 10.40 -4.67
CA LEU A 96 8.29 8.99 -4.32
C LEU A 96 9.61 8.32 -4.68
N LYS A 97 10.15 8.56 -5.88
CA LYS A 97 11.47 8.04 -6.26
C LYS A 97 12.56 8.46 -5.28
N ALA A 98 12.52 9.71 -4.82
CA ALA A 98 13.46 10.22 -3.83
C ALA A 98 13.31 9.52 -2.47
N MET A 99 12.07 9.22 -2.05
CA MET A 99 11.81 8.42 -0.85
C MET A 99 12.29 6.97 -1.01
N GLU A 100 12.04 6.32 -2.15
CA GLU A 100 12.48 4.95 -2.41
C GLU A 100 14.01 4.82 -2.34
N LEU A 101 14.72 5.82 -2.88
CA LEU A 101 16.17 5.89 -2.73
C LEU A 101 16.60 6.05 -1.26
N ALA A 102 15.91 6.90 -0.49
CA ALA A 102 16.20 7.06 0.95
C ALA A 102 15.91 5.76 1.74
N LEU A 103 14.82 5.06 1.41
CA LEU A 103 14.45 3.77 1.99
C LEU A 103 15.48 2.68 1.66
N TYR A 104 15.99 2.66 0.43
CA TYR A 104 17.07 1.76 0.04
C TYR A 104 18.34 2.02 0.86
N LYS A 105 18.76 3.29 0.99
CA LYS A 105 19.93 3.67 1.80
C LYS A 105 19.78 3.27 3.26
N VAL A 106 18.64 3.56 3.88
CA VAL A 106 18.41 3.25 5.30
C VAL A 106 18.33 1.75 5.56
N SER A 107 17.69 0.99 4.66
CA SER A 107 17.61 -0.48 4.77
C SER A 107 18.99 -1.11 4.81
N ARG A 108 19.92 -0.70 3.92
CA ARG A 108 21.30 -1.21 3.93
C ARG A 108 22.03 -0.94 5.24
N VAL A 109 21.87 0.26 5.80
CA VAL A 109 22.48 0.62 7.08
C VAL A 109 21.90 -0.21 8.22
N PHE A 110 20.58 -0.42 8.23
CA PHE A 110 19.89 -1.08 9.33
C PHE A 110 20.14 -2.59 9.32
N HIS A 111 20.22 -3.22 8.15
CA HIS A 111 20.56 -4.64 8.02
C HIS A 111 21.97 -4.95 8.55
N ASN A 112 22.91 -4.02 8.40
CA ASN A 112 24.31 -4.23 8.78
C ASN A 112 24.66 -3.70 10.18
N CYS A 113 23.67 -3.33 11.01
CA CYS A 113 23.92 -2.67 12.30
C CYS A 113 23.56 -3.59 13.49
N PRO A 114 24.56 -4.16 14.20
CA PRO A 114 24.31 -5.01 15.37
C PRO A 114 23.50 -4.31 16.47
N ALA A 115 23.72 -3.01 16.66
CA ALA A 115 22.98 -2.22 17.65
C ALA A 115 21.46 -2.18 17.37
N MET A 116 21.05 -2.33 16.10
CA MET A 116 19.63 -2.43 15.74
C MET A 116 19.01 -3.73 16.23
N ALA A 117 19.71 -4.86 16.07
CA ALA A 117 19.26 -6.15 16.58
C ALA A 117 19.11 -6.10 18.10
N THR A 118 20.09 -5.54 18.82
CA THR A 118 20.01 -5.34 20.28
C THR A 118 18.80 -4.52 20.69
N LYS A 119 18.51 -3.42 19.98
CA LYS A 119 17.32 -2.59 20.27
C LYS A 119 16.02 -3.38 20.07
N LEU A 120 15.91 -4.15 18.99
CA LEU A 120 14.73 -4.98 18.72
C LEU A 120 14.52 -6.01 19.82
N HIS A 121 15.56 -6.72 20.24
CA HIS A 121 15.48 -7.66 21.37
C HIS A 121 15.02 -6.97 22.66
N ALA A 122 15.58 -5.80 22.98
CA ALA A 122 15.18 -5.04 24.15
C ALA A 122 13.71 -4.56 24.08
N MET A 123 13.24 -4.17 22.90
CA MET A 123 11.83 -3.80 22.68
C MET A 123 10.91 -5.00 22.93
N THR A 124 11.23 -6.18 22.37
CA THR A 124 10.46 -7.41 22.59
C THR A 124 10.38 -7.76 24.07
N TYR A 125 11.53 -7.80 24.75
CA TYR A 125 11.58 -8.11 26.18
C TYR A 125 10.74 -7.14 27.00
N LYS A 126 10.89 -5.83 26.75
CA LYS A 126 10.12 -4.79 27.45
C LYS A 126 8.61 -4.97 27.27
N THR A 127 8.15 -5.23 26.05
CA THR A 127 6.73 -5.44 25.76
C THR A 127 6.20 -6.71 26.43
N GLU A 128 6.98 -7.78 26.46
CA GLU A 128 6.60 -9.03 27.12
C GLU A 128 6.46 -8.85 28.64
N GLU A 129 7.40 -8.14 29.27
CA GLU A 129 7.33 -7.82 30.69
C GLU A 129 6.15 -6.90 31.02
N GLN A 130 5.87 -5.90 30.17
CA GLN A 130 4.70 -5.04 30.34
C GLN A 130 3.39 -5.84 30.27
N ALA A 131 3.28 -6.79 29.34
CA ALA A 131 2.12 -7.66 29.22
C ALA A 131 1.96 -8.58 30.44
N ARG A 132 3.07 -9.12 30.98
CA ARG A 132 3.05 -9.90 32.23
C ARG A 132 2.61 -9.07 33.43
N ALA A 133 3.10 -7.84 33.55
CA ALA A 133 2.71 -6.93 34.63
C ALA A 133 1.21 -6.59 34.57
N GLN A 134 0.67 -6.30 33.38
CA GLN A 134 -0.75 -6.04 33.19
C GLN A 134 -1.63 -7.25 33.56
N LYS A 135 -1.20 -8.47 33.21
CA LYS A 135 -1.91 -9.70 33.63
C LYS A 135 -1.95 -9.87 35.15
N LYS A 136 -0.86 -9.51 35.85
CA LYS A 136 -0.80 -9.57 37.31
C LYS A 136 -1.67 -8.50 37.99
N GLN A 137 -1.86 -7.34 37.36
CA GLN A 137 -2.68 -6.25 37.89
C GLN A 137 -4.18 -6.45 37.62
N ALA A 138 -4.53 -7.23 36.60
CA ALA A 138 -5.91 -7.55 36.25
C ALA A 138 -6.44 -8.84 36.92
N ALA A 139 -5.62 -9.50 37.73
CA ALA A 139 -5.96 -10.66 38.55
C ALA A 139 -6.21 -10.20 39.99
#